data_AF-A0A968P2Q2-F1
#
_entry.id   AF-A0A968P2Q2-F1
#
_cell.length_a   1.000
_cell.length_b   1.000
_cell.length_c   1.000
_cell.angle_alpha   90.00
_cell.angle_beta   90.00
_cell.angle_gamma   90.00
#
_symmetry.space_group_name_H-M   'P 1'
#
loop_
_entity.id
_entity.type
_entity.pdbx_description
1 polymer ?
#
loop_
_entity_poly.entity_id
_entity_poly.type
_entity_poly.pdbx_seq_one_letter_code
_entity_poly.pdbx_strand_id
1 'polypeptide(L)'
;MTLKNLTLIAVLAVFALAAAARTVDKIVAIVNDQPVTLSDVEKFRKRLQSGGLVDDALLKLADNDALIKDRQALLNHLIDERLIDSEVKRRNMEVTIERVEQEIRNIAKSNGITREQLQGALRAKGVSVSQYQDFIKTSLERQGLIEREVTSRIRISDEDISSYYLAQKGPSAAQTFEYSLSHIVFSPKNGGDEAAKARALSVEGKIKSGQSFEKMAEQFSEDPNFSKGGALGTFRAGEMVKEIEDALRKV
;
A
#
# COMPACT_ATOMS: atom_id res chain seq x y z
N MET A 1 78.63 -25.09 -19.92
CA MET A 1 77.24 -24.95 -19.44
C MET A 1 76.36 -25.57 -20.51
N THR A 2 75.84 -26.75 -20.25
CA THR A 2 75.31 -27.70 -21.25
C THR A 2 73.99 -27.20 -21.86
N LEU A 3 73.81 -27.43 -23.17
CA LEU A 3 72.61 -27.07 -23.96
C LEU A 3 71.29 -27.51 -23.30
N LYS A 4 71.33 -28.55 -22.46
CA LYS A 4 70.21 -29.06 -21.63
C LYS A 4 69.67 -28.05 -20.62
N ASN A 5 70.51 -27.16 -20.07
CA ASN A 5 70.06 -26.17 -19.10
C ASN A 5 69.39 -24.97 -19.79
N LEU A 6 69.74 -24.70 -21.06
CA LEU A 6 69.14 -23.62 -21.85
C LEU A 6 67.74 -23.99 -22.37
N THR A 7 67.52 -25.25 -22.75
CA THR A 7 66.20 -25.75 -23.13
C THR A 7 65.23 -25.84 -21.95
N LEU A 8 65.72 -26.17 -20.75
CA LEU A 8 64.87 -26.21 -19.55
C LEU A 8 64.37 -24.81 -19.14
N ILE A 9 65.21 -23.77 -19.30
CA ILE A 9 64.83 -22.37 -19.02
C ILE A 9 63.86 -21.83 -20.07
N ALA A 10 64.04 -22.19 -21.35
CA ALA A 10 63.13 -21.78 -22.42
C ALA A 10 61.72 -22.41 -22.28
N VAL A 11 61.62 -23.67 -21.83
CA VAL A 11 60.33 -24.31 -21.56
C VAL A 11 59.62 -23.70 -20.35
N LEU A 12 60.35 -23.27 -19.33
CA LEU A 12 59.77 -22.60 -18.16
C LEU A 12 59.22 -21.20 -18.51
N ALA A 13 59.89 -20.46 -19.39
CA ALA A 13 59.47 -19.13 -19.84
C ALA A 13 58.19 -19.17 -20.70
N VAL A 14 57.98 -20.24 -21.47
CA VAL A 14 56.76 -20.43 -22.27
C VAL A 14 55.55 -20.76 -21.38
N PHE A 15 55.75 -21.48 -20.26
CA PHE A 15 54.67 -21.72 -19.28
C PHE A 15 54.28 -20.46 -18.48
N ALA A 16 55.21 -19.52 -18.27
CA ALA A 16 54.92 -18.26 -17.59
C ALA A 16 54.04 -17.31 -18.42
N LEU A 17 54.09 -17.39 -19.76
CA LEU A 17 53.25 -16.57 -20.63
C LEU A 17 51.80 -17.08 -20.77
N ALA A 18 51.51 -18.32 -20.38
CA ALA A 18 50.17 -18.89 -20.45
C ALA A 18 49.31 -18.60 -19.21
N ALA A 19 49.88 -18.02 -18.16
CA ALA A 19 49.15 -17.57 -16.97
C ALA A 19 48.56 -16.16 -17.20
N ALA A 20 47.67 -16.02 -18.17
CA ALA A 20 46.84 -14.84 -18.29
C ALA A 20 45.88 -14.81 -17.09
N ALA A 21 46.16 -13.95 -16.10
CA ALA A 21 45.29 -13.74 -14.95
C ALA A 21 43.90 -13.32 -15.44
N ARG A 22 42.94 -14.24 -15.41
CA ARG A 22 41.57 -13.99 -15.85
C ARG A 22 40.83 -13.33 -14.68
N THR A 23 40.43 -12.08 -14.85
CA THR A 23 39.62 -11.37 -13.84
C THR A 23 38.31 -12.15 -13.65
N VAL A 24 38.15 -12.83 -12.51
CA VAL A 24 36.97 -13.68 -12.24
C VAL A 24 35.78 -12.82 -11.81
N ASP A 25 36.02 -11.75 -11.05
CA ASP A 25 35.01 -10.80 -10.60
C ASP A 25 35.66 -9.42 -10.34
N LYS A 26 34.88 -8.35 -10.36
CA LYS A 26 35.36 -6.98 -10.13
C LYS A 26 34.56 -6.30 -9.02
N ILE A 27 35.23 -5.60 -8.12
CA ILE A 27 34.58 -4.72 -7.15
C ILE A 27 34.14 -3.46 -7.89
N VAL A 28 32.86 -3.11 -7.79
CA VAL A 28 32.27 -1.94 -8.43
C VAL A 28 31.92 -0.83 -7.43
N ALA A 29 31.75 -1.17 -6.15
CA ALA A 29 31.63 -0.23 -5.05
C ALA A 29 32.08 -0.89 -3.73
N ILE A 30 32.37 -0.08 -2.72
CA ILE A 30 32.63 -0.53 -1.35
C ILE A 30 31.68 0.25 -0.45
N VAL A 31 30.89 -0.46 0.35
CA VAL A 31 29.91 0.11 1.26
C VAL A 31 30.31 -0.29 2.68
N ASN A 32 30.81 0.69 3.44
CA ASN A 32 31.54 0.44 4.69
C ASN A 32 32.68 -0.57 4.44
N ASP A 33 32.58 -1.77 5.01
CA ASP A 33 33.56 -2.85 4.84
C ASP A 33 33.09 -3.98 3.90
N GLN A 34 31.97 -3.79 3.18
CA GLN A 34 31.42 -4.78 2.27
C GLN A 34 31.63 -4.39 0.80
N PRO A 35 32.39 -5.18 0.02
CA PRO A 35 32.50 -4.95 -1.41
C PRO A 35 31.20 -5.34 -2.11
N VAL A 36 30.75 -4.50 -3.04
CA VAL A 36 29.71 -4.82 -4.02
C VAL A 36 30.43 -5.21 -5.30
N THR A 37 30.20 -6.43 -5.79
CA THR A 37 30.87 -6.93 -6.99
C THR A 37 30.01 -6.81 -8.24
N LEU A 38 30.64 -6.90 -9.41
CA LEU A 38 29.94 -6.95 -10.69
C LEU A 38 29.00 -8.16 -10.74
N SER A 39 29.43 -9.30 -10.18
CA SER A 39 28.59 -10.48 -10.08
C SER A 39 27.35 -10.25 -9.22
N ASP A 40 27.42 -9.42 -8.17
CA ASP A 40 26.26 -9.07 -7.36
C ASP A 40 25.24 -8.27 -8.17
N VAL A 41 25.71 -7.26 -8.93
CA VAL A 41 24.85 -6.46 -9.83
C VAL A 41 24.16 -7.35 -10.86
N GLU A 42 24.90 -8.26 -11.50
CA GLU A 42 24.33 -9.15 -12.51
C GLU A 42 23.36 -10.19 -11.93
N LYS A 43 23.65 -10.72 -10.74
CA LYS A 43 22.72 -11.62 -10.02
C LYS A 43 21.43 -10.89 -9.66
N PHE A 44 21.53 -9.65 -9.19
CA PHE A 44 20.36 -8.83 -8.86
C PHE A 44 19.51 -8.53 -10.09
N ARG A 45 20.15 -8.10 -11.19
CA ARG A 45 19.48 -7.87 -12.47
C ARG A 45 18.73 -9.10 -12.97
N LYS A 46 19.36 -10.29 -12.91
CA LYS A 46 18.72 -11.56 -13.28
C LYS A 46 17.54 -11.90 -12.38
N ARG A 47 17.67 -11.70 -11.07
CA ARG A 47 16.60 -11.93 -10.10
C ARG A 47 15.38 -11.05 -10.37
N LEU A 48 15.61 -9.79 -10.72
CA LEU A 48 14.56 -8.84 -11.10
C LEU A 48 13.87 -9.26 -12.40
N GLN A 49 14.64 -9.65 -13.43
CA GLN A 49 14.12 -10.15 -14.70
C GLN A 49 13.28 -11.42 -14.57
N SER A 50 13.65 -12.31 -13.63
CA SER A 50 12.94 -13.57 -13.43
C SER A 50 11.73 -13.46 -12.50
N GLY A 51 11.40 -12.27 -11.99
CA GLY A 51 10.38 -12.10 -10.95
C GLY A 51 10.70 -12.91 -9.68
N GLY A 52 12.00 -12.97 -9.33
CA GLY A 52 12.49 -13.67 -8.14
C GLY A 52 12.13 -12.94 -6.85
N LEU A 53 12.71 -13.39 -5.73
CA LEU A 53 12.50 -12.73 -4.43
C LEU A 53 13.16 -11.35 -4.45
N VAL A 54 12.34 -10.30 -4.43
CA VAL A 54 12.83 -8.93 -4.29
C VAL A 54 12.04 -8.22 -3.22
N ASP A 55 12.73 -7.40 -2.44
CA ASP A 55 12.13 -6.63 -1.37
C ASP A 55 11.41 -5.41 -1.97
N ASP A 56 10.10 -5.57 -2.20
CA ASP A 56 9.27 -4.50 -2.75
C ASP A 56 9.31 -3.22 -1.90
N ALA A 57 9.61 -3.33 -0.59
CA ALA A 57 9.71 -2.17 0.29
C ALA A 57 10.84 -1.21 -0.12
N LEU A 58 11.91 -1.73 -0.74
CA LEU A 58 13.04 -0.96 -1.24
C LEU A 58 12.94 -0.62 -2.73
N LEU A 59 12.04 -1.28 -3.47
CA LEU A 59 11.81 -1.04 -4.89
C LEU A 59 10.73 0.00 -5.17
N LYS A 60 9.97 0.44 -4.16
CA LYS A 60 8.94 1.48 -4.33
C LYS A 60 9.59 2.72 -4.96
N LEU A 61 9.27 2.92 -6.25
CA LEU A 61 9.43 4.10 -7.13
C LEU A 61 10.16 3.85 -8.46
N ALA A 62 10.74 2.69 -8.73
CA ALA A 62 11.34 2.42 -10.04
C ALA A 62 10.45 1.51 -10.89
N ASP A 63 10.16 1.91 -12.13
CA ASP A 63 9.78 0.96 -13.17
C ASP A 63 10.89 -0.09 -13.26
N ASN A 64 10.58 -1.34 -12.92
CA ASN A 64 11.55 -2.43 -12.91
C ASN A 64 12.28 -2.54 -14.26
N ASP A 65 11.60 -2.25 -15.36
CA ASP A 65 12.21 -2.28 -16.69
C ASP A 65 13.19 -1.12 -16.91
N ALA A 66 12.92 0.06 -16.34
CA ALA A 66 13.84 1.18 -16.34
C ALA A 66 15.06 0.89 -15.46
N LEU A 67 14.84 0.32 -14.27
CA LEU A 67 15.90 -0.07 -13.34
C LEU A 67 16.82 -1.13 -13.95
N ILE A 68 16.28 -2.16 -14.60
CA ILE A 68 17.07 -3.22 -15.26
C ILE A 68 18.01 -2.66 -16.34
N LYS A 69 17.57 -1.60 -17.05
CA LYS A 69 18.34 -0.97 -18.13
C LYS A 69 19.39 0.01 -17.62
N ASP A 70 19.18 0.55 -16.43
CA ASP A 70 20.10 1.50 -15.80
C ASP A 70 21.03 0.80 -14.81
N ARG A 71 22.26 0.53 -15.28
CA ARG A 71 23.31 -0.07 -14.46
C ARG A 71 23.67 0.77 -13.23
N GLN A 72 23.62 2.10 -13.32
CA GLN A 72 23.94 2.96 -12.20
C GLN A 72 22.84 2.90 -11.15
N ALA A 73 21.57 2.88 -11.58
CA ALA A 73 20.44 2.73 -10.66
C ALA A 73 20.45 1.37 -9.95
N LEU A 74 20.79 0.27 -10.64
CA LEU A 74 21.00 -1.05 -10.00
C LEU A 74 22.11 -1.02 -8.96
N LEU A 75 23.23 -0.37 -9.28
CA LEU A 75 24.35 -0.23 -8.35
C LEU A 75 23.95 0.59 -7.12
N ASN A 76 23.28 1.73 -7.33
CA ASN A 76 22.80 2.58 -6.24
C ASN A 76 21.84 1.82 -5.33
N HIS A 77 20.87 1.10 -5.90
CA HIS A 77 19.96 0.27 -5.10
C HIS A 77 20.70 -0.77 -4.27
N LEU A 78 21.70 -1.45 -4.86
CA LEU A 78 22.52 -2.40 -4.10
C LEU A 78 23.35 -1.73 -3.01
N ILE A 79 23.83 -0.51 -3.24
CA ILE A 79 24.51 0.27 -2.21
C ILE A 79 23.54 0.56 -1.05
N ASP A 80 22.33 1.00 -1.36
CA ASP A 80 21.30 1.28 -0.36
C ASP A 80 20.92 0.03 0.44
N GLU A 81 20.74 -1.12 -0.23
CA GLU A 81 20.51 -2.41 0.45
C GLU A 81 21.64 -2.72 1.44
N ARG A 82 22.91 -2.55 1.01
CA ARG A 82 24.08 -2.84 1.85
C ARG A 82 24.20 -1.88 3.03
N LEU A 83 23.87 -0.60 2.84
CA LEU A 83 23.85 0.38 3.92
C LEU A 83 22.83 0.01 4.99
N ILE A 84 21.61 -0.35 4.56
CA ILE A 84 20.54 -0.78 5.47
C ILE A 84 20.93 -2.06 6.21
N ASP A 85 21.43 -3.08 5.50
CA ASP A 85 21.87 -4.35 6.09
C ASP A 85 23.01 -4.14 7.10
N SER A 86 23.92 -3.20 6.80
CA SER A 86 24.99 -2.80 7.72
C SER A 86 24.44 -2.16 9.00
N GLU A 87 23.45 -1.29 8.89
CA GLU A 87 22.84 -0.62 10.04
C GLU A 87 22.01 -1.57 10.92
N VAL A 88 21.27 -2.51 10.32
CA VAL A 88 20.56 -3.59 11.03
C VAL A 88 21.54 -4.36 11.91
N LYS A 89 22.66 -4.81 11.33
CA LYS A 89 23.70 -5.57 12.04
C LYS A 89 24.35 -4.76 13.14
N ARG A 90 24.75 -3.52 12.85
CA ARG A 90 25.39 -2.62 13.83
C ARG A 90 24.52 -2.40 15.07
N ARG A 91 23.20 -2.48 14.93
CA ARG A 91 22.22 -2.22 15.99
C ARG A 91 21.63 -3.50 16.60
N ASN A 92 22.09 -4.67 16.18
CA ASN A 92 21.58 -5.98 16.62
C ASN A 92 20.05 -6.09 16.47
N MET A 93 19.51 -5.61 15.34
CA MET A 93 18.06 -5.59 15.07
C MET A 93 17.56 -6.90 14.43
N GLU A 94 18.12 -8.03 14.85
CA GLU A 94 17.79 -9.32 14.27
C GLU A 94 16.36 -9.75 14.58
N VAL A 95 15.70 -10.35 13.60
CA VAL A 95 14.32 -10.86 13.74
C VAL A 95 14.35 -12.34 14.11
N THR A 96 13.49 -12.73 15.06
CA THR A 96 13.41 -14.13 15.52
C THR A 96 12.77 -15.04 14.48
N ILE A 97 13.10 -16.34 14.54
CA ILE A 97 12.57 -17.35 13.62
C ILE A 97 11.04 -17.47 13.73
N GLU A 98 10.49 -17.30 14.94
CA GLU A 98 9.04 -17.35 15.18
C GLU A 98 8.31 -16.24 14.43
N ARG A 99 8.90 -15.03 14.39
CA ARG A 99 8.36 -13.90 13.64
C ARG A 99 8.43 -14.15 12.14
N VAL A 100 9.51 -14.72 11.64
CA VAL A 100 9.65 -15.15 10.23
C VAL A 100 8.57 -16.16 9.86
N GLU A 101 8.38 -17.20 10.66
CA GLU A 101 7.36 -18.23 10.41
C GLU A 101 5.94 -17.66 10.47
N GLN A 102 5.69 -16.71 11.36
CA GLN A 102 4.40 -16.02 11.41
C GLN A 102 4.16 -15.22 10.13
N GLU A 103 5.18 -14.52 9.64
CA GLU A 103 5.04 -13.74 8.41
C GLU A 103 4.81 -14.61 7.18
N ILE A 104 5.51 -15.74 7.07
CA ILE A 104 5.27 -16.74 6.01
C ILE A 104 3.82 -17.24 6.04
N ARG A 105 3.26 -17.49 7.24
CA ARG A 105 1.84 -17.87 7.38
C ARG A 105 0.90 -16.75 6.96
N ASN A 106 1.22 -15.49 7.30
CA ASN A 106 0.43 -14.32 6.90
C ASN A 106 0.43 -14.18 5.37
N ILE A 107 1.60 -14.28 4.73
CA ILE A 107 1.73 -14.22 3.27
C ILE A 107 0.92 -15.35 2.62
N ALA A 108 1.04 -16.58 3.11
CA ALA A 108 0.26 -17.70 2.59
C ALA A 108 -1.25 -17.43 2.69
N LYS A 109 -1.72 -16.98 3.86
CA LYS A 109 -3.11 -16.63 4.11
C LYS A 109 -3.61 -15.51 3.20
N SER A 110 -2.83 -14.45 3.01
CA SER A 110 -3.17 -13.33 2.11
C SER A 110 -3.26 -13.76 0.65
N ASN A 111 -2.52 -14.81 0.26
CA ASN A 111 -2.60 -15.42 -1.06
C ASN A 111 -3.66 -16.53 -1.15
N GLY A 112 -4.45 -16.76 -0.10
CA GLY A 112 -5.50 -17.78 -0.07
C GLY A 112 -4.98 -19.22 -0.11
N ILE A 113 -3.72 -19.47 0.24
CA ILE A 113 -3.07 -20.79 0.20
C ILE A 113 -2.53 -21.19 1.57
N THR A 114 -2.25 -22.48 1.75
CA THR A 114 -1.57 -22.98 2.94
C THR A 114 -0.06 -22.78 2.86
N ARG A 115 0.62 -22.89 4.02
CA ARG A 115 2.09 -22.86 4.10
C ARG A 115 2.73 -23.95 3.25
N GLU A 116 2.15 -25.14 3.24
CA GLU A 116 2.64 -26.31 2.50
C GLU A 116 2.50 -26.09 0.98
N GLN A 117 1.37 -25.50 0.56
CA GLN A 117 1.14 -25.11 -0.84
C GLN A 117 2.12 -24.03 -1.27
N LEU A 118 2.37 -23.02 -0.43
CA LEU A 118 3.38 -21.99 -0.69
C LEU A 118 4.77 -22.60 -0.86
N GLN A 119 5.18 -23.53 0.01
CA GLN A 119 6.46 -24.23 -0.13
C GLN A 119 6.55 -25.04 -1.42
N GLY A 120 5.46 -25.69 -1.83
CA GLY A 120 5.37 -26.39 -3.11
C GLY A 120 5.60 -25.44 -4.29
N ALA A 121 4.94 -24.28 -4.27
CA ALA A 121 5.07 -23.25 -5.31
C ALA A 121 6.50 -22.68 -5.38
N LEU A 122 7.14 -22.46 -4.23
CA LEU A 122 8.53 -21.98 -4.16
C LEU A 122 9.50 -23.00 -4.74
N ARG A 123 9.37 -24.28 -4.39
CA ARG A 123 10.20 -25.37 -4.94
C ARG A 123 10.04 -25.49 -6.45
N ALA A 124 8.82 -25.34 -6.97
CA ALA A 124 8.57 -25.36 -8.41
C ALA A 124 9.28 -24.21 -9.16
N LYS A 125 9.55 -23.08 -8.47
CA LYS A 125 10.34 -21.94 -8.97
C LYS A 125 11.84 -22.07 -8.66
N GLY A 126 12.31 -23.19 -8.13
CA GLY A 126 13.71 -23.42 -7.77
C GLY A 126 14.16 -22.68 -6.51
N VAL A 127 13.23 -22.19 -5.68
CA VAL A 127 13.53 -21.50 -4.43
C VAL A 127 13.35 -22.47 -3.26
N SER A 128 14.39 -22.63 -2.45
CA SER A 128 14.33 -23.46 -1.25
C SER A 128 13.57 -22.76 -0.12
N VAL A 129 13.01 -23.54 0.81
CA VAL A 129 12.31 -22.98 1.98
C VAL A 129 13.26 -22.13 2.84
N SER A 130 14.51 -22.58 3.02
CA SER A 130 15.53 -21.83 3.75
C SER A 130 15.86 -20.50 3.08
N GLN A 131 16.03 -20.49 1.75
CA GLN A 131 16.29 -19.25 1.01
C GLN A 131 15.14 -18.26 1.16
N TYR A 132 13.90 -18.75 1.18
CA TYR A 132 12.73 -17.90 1.39
C TYR A 132 12.65 -17.39 2.84
N GLN A 133 12.93 -18.23 3.84
CA GLN A 133 13.00 -17.82 5.25
C GLN A 133 14.06 -16.73 5.45
N ASP A 134 15.25 -16.88 4.89
CA ASP A 134 16.33 -15.90 4.97
C ASP A 134 15.94 -14.57 4.30
N PHE A 135 15.24 -14.65 3.17
CA PHE A 135 14.69 -13.48 2.49
C PHE A 135 13.66 -12.74 3.37
N ILE A 136 12.70 -13.46 3.95
CA ILE A 136 11.69 -12.87 4.83
C ILE A 136 12.32 -12.29 6.10
N LYS A 137 13.31 -12.98 6.69
CA LYS A 137 14.08 -12.47 7.83
C LYS A 137 14.72 -11.13 7.49
N THR A 138 15.45 -11.09 6.38
CA THR A 138 16.14 -9.87 5.92
C THR A 138 15.15 -8.74 5.67
N SER A 139 14.06 -9.00 4.94
CA SER A 139 13.03 -7.98 4.65
C SER A 139 12.40 -7.41 5.93
N LEU A 140 12.08 -8.26 6.91
CA LEU A 140 11.54 -7.83 8.20
C LEU A 140 12.53 -6.99 9.01
N GLU A 141 13.82 -7.33 8.99
CA GLU A 141 14.86 -6.57 9.66
C GLU A 141 15.01 -5.16 9.07
N ARG A 142 15.02 -5.07 7.73
CA ARG A 142 15.07 -3.80 7.01
C ARG A 142 13.85 -2.94 7.28
N GLN A 143 12.65 -3.54 7.22
CA GLN A 143 11.40 -2.86 7.56
C GLN A 143 11.44 -2.32 8.99
N GLY A 144 11.90 -3.12 9.96
CA GLY A 144 12.03 -2.70 11.35
C GLY A 144 12.99 -1.51 11.53
N LEU A 145 14.09 -1.45 10.76
CA LEU A 145 14.97 -0.30 10.76
C LEU A 145 14.27 0.95 10.20
N ILE A 146 13.60 0.83 9.06
CA ILE A 146 12.88 1.93 8.42
C ILE A 146 11.78 2.48 9.34
N GLU A 147 10.97 1.61 9.93
CA GLU A 147 9.91 2.02 10.87
C GLU A 147 10.49 2.76 12.09
N ARG A 148 11.60 2.26 12.62
CA ARG A 148 12.26 2.89 13.76
C ARG A 148 12.91 4.22 13.41
N GLU A 149 13.54 4.37 12.25
CA GLU A 149 14.32 5.56 11.92
C GLU A 149 13.52 6.63 11.16
N VAL A 150 12.48 6.23 10.44
CA VAL A 150 11.63 7.14 9.65
C VAL A 150 10.31 7.38 10.37
N THR A 151 9.48 6.33 10.53
CA THR A 151 8.11 6.47 11.05
C THR A 151 8.09 7.05 12.46
N SER A 152 9.03 6.67 13.34
CA SER A 152 9.07 7.20 14.71
C SER A 152 9.43 8.70 14.80
N ARG A 153 10.04 9.25 13.75
CA ARG A 153 10.45 10.66 13.68
C ARG A 153 9.43 11.54 12.99
N ILE A 154 8.49 10.96 12.24
CA ILE A 154 7.41 11.70 11.60
C ILE A 154 6.40 12.11 12.67
N ARG A 155 6.20 13.41 12.83
CA ARG A 155 5.12 13.99 13.63
C ARG A 155 4.16 14.67 12.67
N ILE A 156 2.94 14.14 12.57
CA ILE A 156 1.86 14.77 11.81
C ILE A 156 1.08 15.60 12.82
N SER A 157 1.05 16.92 12.62
CA SER A 157 0.25 17.81 13.46
C SER A 157 -1.19 17.90 12.98
N ASP A 158 -2.11 18.30 13.86
CA ASP A 158 -3.50 18.57 13.48
C ASP A 158 -3.59 19.69 12.41
N GLU A 159 -2.62 20.61 12.41
CA GLU A 159 -2.49 21.65 11.39
C GLU A 159 -2.12 21.06 10.03
N ASP A 160 -1.19 20.08 9.98
CA ASP A 160 -0.84 19.39 8.73
C ASP A 160 -2.04 18.63 8.15
N ILE A 161 -2.83 17.98 9.02
CA ILE A 161 -4.06 17.28 8.63
C ILE A 161 -5.09 18.27 8.08
N SER A 162 -5.30 19.38 8.81
CA SER A 162 -6.25 20.42 8.42
C SER A 162 -5.84 21.07 7.09
N SER A 163 -4.57 21.44 6.96
CA SER A 163 -3.99 22.01 5.75
C SER A 163 -4.07 21.06 4.57
N TYR A 164 -3.74 19.78 4.75
CA TYR A 164 -3.89 18.76 3.72
C TYR A 164 -5.36 18.58 3.31
N TYR A 165 -6.27 18.49 4.27
CA TYR A 165 -7.71 18.34 4.01
C TYR A 165 -8.27 19.53 3.22
N LEU A 166 -7.92 20.77 3.61
CA LEU A 166 -8.32 21.99 2.91
C LEU A 166 -7.70 22.09 1.51
N ALA A 167 -6.44 21.70 1.35
CA ALA A 167 -5.74 21.72 0.06
C ALA A 167 -6.27 20.66 -0.92
N GLN A 168 -6.59 19.45 -0.44
CA GLN A 168 -7.03 18.34 -1.29
C GLN A 168 -8.51 18.45 -1.68
N LYS A 169 -9.34 19.08 -0.84
CA LYS A 169 -10.80 19.15 -1.03
C LYS A 169 -11.33 20.55 -1.39
N GLY A 170 -10.48 21.58 -1.34
CA GLY A 170 -10.83 22.97 -1.66
C GLY A 170 -11.90 23.56 -0.73
N PRO A 171 -12.37 24.81 -0.98
CA PRO A 171 -13.42 25.48 -0.20
C PRO A 171 -14.74 24.68 -0.12
N SER A 172 -14.95 23.74 -1.03
CA SER A 172 -16.13 22.85 -1.06
C SER A 172 -16.10 21.76 0.04
N ALA A 173 -14.95 21.48 0.65
CA ALA A 173 -14.88 20.59 1.83
C ALA A 173 -15.58 21.20 3.04
N ALA A 174 -15.51 22.53 3.16
CA ALA A 174 -16.12 23.30 4.24
C ALA A 174 -17.64 23.45 4.07
N GLN A 175 -18.21 23.04 2.93
CA GLN A 175 -19.64 23.08 2.65
C GLN A 175 -20.21 21.67 2.46
N THR A 176 -19.90 20.77 3.39
CA THR A 176 -20.73 19.56 3.52
C THR A 176 -21.95 19.98 4.32
N PHE A 177 -22.97 20.54 3.66
CA PHE A 177 -24.26 20.77 4.31
C PHE A 177 -24.83 19.40 4.70
N GLU A 178 -25.00 19.19 6.00
CA GLU A 178 -25.73 18.06 6.55
C GLU A 178 -27.18 18.52 6.78
N TYR A 179 -28.12 17.79 6.19
CA TYR A 179 -29.55 18.07 6.30
C TYR A 179 -30.18 17.05 7.24
N SER A 180 -30.84 17.52 8.29
CA SER A 180 -31.74 16.69 9.09
C SER A 180 -33.13 16.74 8.47
N LEU A 181 -33.63 15.59 7.99
CA LEU A 181 -34.88 15.52 7.26
C LEU A 181 -35.96 14.75 8.02
N SER A 182 -37.20 15.21 7.86
CA SER A 182 -38.41 14.52 8.29
C SER A 182 -39.46 14.58 7.17
N HIS A 183 -40.32 13.57 7.08
CA HIS A 183 -41.37 13.48 6.06
C HIS A 183 -42.76 13.15 6.62
N ILE A 184 -43.79 13.55 5.87
CA ILE A 184 -45.20 13.17 6.11
C ILE A 184 -45.72 12.57 4.81
N VAL A 185 -46.05 11.28 4.82
CA VAL A 185 -46.44 10.56 3.60
C VAL A 185 -47.96 10.41 3.54
N PHE A 186 -48.54 10.66 2.37
CA PHE A 186 -49.95 10.41 2.08
C PHE A 186 -50.06 9.47 0.88
N SER A 187 -50.65 8.29 1.10
CA SER A 187 -50.85 7.25 0.11
C SER A 187 -52.11 7.51 -0.72
N PRO A 188 -52.07 7.27 -2.05
CA PRO A 188 -53.24 7.36 -2.92
C PRO A 188 -54.22 6.20 -2.73
N LYS A 189 -53.89 5.19 -1.92
CA LYS A 189 -54.81 4.07 -1.61
C LYS A 189 -56.13 4.54 -0.99
N ASN A 190 -56.11 5.66 -0.28
CA ASN A 190 -57.28 6.26 0.39
C ASN A 190 -57.94 7.34 -0.49
N GLY A 191 -58.45 6.96 -1.67
CA GLY A 191 -59.25 7.84 -2.52
C GLY A 191 -58.55 8.46 -3.74
N GLY A 192 -57.39 7.94 -4.13
CA GLY A 192 -56.64 8.38 -5.31
C GLY A 192 -55.72 9.58 -5.07
N ASP A 193 -55.01 9.98 -6.12
CA ASP A 193 -53.98 11.03 -6.05
C ASP A 193 -54.55 12.39 -5.63
N GLU A 194 -55.74 12.75 -6.11
CA GLU A 194 -56.38 14.02 -5.73
C GLU A 194 -56.72 14.08 -4.24
N ALA A 195 -57.24 12.98 -3.68
CA ALA A 195 -57.56 12.91 -2.26
C ALA A 195 -56.29 12.90 -1.39
N ALA A 196 -55.22 12.22 -1.82
CA ALA A 196 -53.92 12.27 -1.15
C ALA A 196 -53.34 13.69 -1.16
N LYS A 197 -53.37 14.36 -2.33
CA LYS A 197 -52.90 15.74 -2.48
C LYS A 197 -53.69 16.73 -1.62
N ALA A 198 -55.02 16.61 -1.57
CA ALA A 198 -55.86 17.47 -0.74
C ALA A 198 -55.53 17.34 0.75
N ARG A 199 -55.28 16.10 1.21
CA ARG A 199 -54.84 15.83 2.60
C ARG A 199 -53.46 16.43 2.88
N ALA A 200 -52.50 16.26 1.96
CA ALA A 200 -51.17 16.84 2.07
C ALA A 200 -51.21 18.38 2.17
N LEU A 201 -51.97 19.04 1.30
CA LEU A 201 -52.13 20.50 1.30
C LEU A 201 -52.81 21.02 2.58
N SER A 202 -53.78 20.28 3.11
CA SER A 202 -54.43 20.61 4.38
C SER A 202 -53.44 20.60 5.56
N VAL A 203 -52.58 19.57 5.61
CA VAL A 203 -51.54 19.46 6.66
C VAL A 203 -50.44 20.50 6.45
N GLU A 204 -50.02 20.76 5.22
CA GLU A 204 -49.07 21.84 4.89
C GLU A 204 -49.59 23.20 5.39
N GLY A 205 -50.87 23.51 5.17
CA GLY A 205 -51.50 24.74 5.65
C GLY A 205 -51.46 24.90 7.16
N LYS A 206 -51.66 23.81 7.93
CA LYS A 206 -51.54 23.81 9.39
C LYS A 206 -50.10 24.06 9.85
N ILE A 207 -49.12 23.44 9.18
CA ILE A 207 -47.69 23.64 9.48
C ILE A 207 -47.30 25.09 9.21
N LYS A 208 -47.69 25.65 8.06
CA LYS A 208 -47.47 27.07 7.71
C LYS A 208 -48.15 28.03 8.68
N SER A 209 -49.23 27.60 9.34
CA SER A 209 -49.92 28.35 10.39
C SER A 209 -49.29 28.21 11.79
N GLY A 210 -48.14 27.52 11.91
CA GLY A 210 -47.36 27.41 13.15
C GLY A 210 -47.55 26.11 13.93
N GLN A 211 -48.27 25.11 13.40
CA GLN A 211 -48.32 23.79 14.05
C GLN A 211 -47.00 23.04 13.87
N SER A 212 -46.60 22.26 14.90
CA SER A 212 -45.37 21.46 14.86
C SER A 212 -45.42 20.40 13.77
N PHE A 213 -44.36 20.32 12.95
CA PHE A 213 -44.20 19.29 11.92
C PHE A 213 -44.24 17.88 12.51
N GLU A 214 -43.53 17.67 13.63
CA GLU A 214 -43.46 16.38 14.33
C GLU A 214 -44.85 15.88 14.73
N LYS A 215 -45.68 16.75 15.32
CA LYS A 215 -47.06 16.40 15.70
C LYS A 215 -47.93 16.09 14.49
N MET A 216 -47.75 16.83 13.39
CA MET A 216 -48.48 16.56 12.16
C MET A 216 -48.05 15.23 11.51
N ALA A 217 -46.76 14.90 11.58
CA ALA A 217 -46.24 13.63 11.11
C ALA A 217 -46.79 12.46 11.92
N GLU A 218 -46.78 12.55 13.24
CA GLU A 218 -47.33 11.51 14.13
C GLU A 218 -48.83 11.28 13.92
N GLN A 219 -49.58 12.35 13.64
CA GLN A 219 -51.03 12.28 13.52
C GLN A 219 -51.51 11.88 12.12
N PHE A 220 -50.82 12.31 11.07
CA PHE A 220 -51.33 12.23 9.69
C PHE A 220 -50.43 11.45 8.72
N SER A 221 -49.18 11.16 9.06
CA SER A 221 -48.31 10.40 8.16
C SER A 221 -48.75 8.94 8.06
N GLU A 222 -48.80 8.45 6.83
CA GLU A 222 -49.11 7.06 6.50
C GLU A 222 -47.82 6.23 6.27
N ASP A 223 -46.64 6.80 6.54
CA ASP A 223 -45.35 6.09 6.51
C ASP A 223 -45.15 5.29 7.79
N PRO A 224 -44.67 4.02 7.75
CA PRO A 224 -44.47 3.19 8.95
C PRO A 224 -43.61 3.81 10.06
N ASN A 225 -42.73 4.78 9.75
CA ASN A 225 -41.90 5.48 10.74
C ASN A 225 -42.55 6.76 11.29
N PHE A 226 -43.87 6.92 11.17
CA PHE A 226 -44.63 8.10 11.64
C PHE A 226 -44.43 8.44 13.13
N SER A 227 -44.14 7.44 13.98
CA SER A 227 -44.07 7.58 15.44
C SER A 227 -42.85 8.35 15.98
N LYS A 228 -41.89 8.71 15.12
CA LYS A 228 -40.73 9.55 15.47
C LYS A 228 -40.76 10.89 14.75
N GLY A 229 -41.93 11.51 14.65
CA GLY A 229 -42.09 12.77 13.92
C GLY A 229 -41.78 12.69 12.42
N GLY A 230 -41.79 11.48 11.85
CA GLY A 230 -41.39 11.24 10.46
C GLY A 230 -39.89 11.43 10.19
N ALA A 231 -39.03 11.38 11.20
CA ALA A 231 -37.58 11.55 11.04
C ALA A 231 -36.95 10.50 10.11
N LEU A 232 -36.19 10.96 9.13
CA LEU A 232 -35.42 10.12 8.19
C LEU A 232 -33.94 10.02 8.56
N GLY A 233 -33.44 10.94 9.40
CA GLY A 233 -32.05 11.01 9.80
C GLY A 233 -31.31 12.17 9.14
N THR A 234 -29.98 12.07 9.16
CA THR A 234 -29.06 13.09 8.64
C THR A 234 -28.45 12.63 7.32
N PHE A 235 -28.53 13.48 6.31
CA PHE A 235 -28.06 13.20 4.96
C PHE A 235 -27.08 14.27 4.50
N ARG A 236 -26.10 13.86 3.70
CA ARG A 236 -25.19 14.77 3.00
C ARG A 236 -25.73 15.10 1.61
N ALA A 237 -25.31 16.24 1.08
CA ALA A 237 -25.53 16.56 -0.32
C ALA A 237 -24.96 15.44 -1.23
N GLY A 238 -25.79 14.89 -2.11
CA GLY A 238 -25.47 13.76 -2.99
C GLY A 238 -25.97 12.40 -2.50
N GLU A 239 -26.49 12.29 -1.27
CA GLU A 239 -27.03 11.04 -0.70
C GLU A 239 -28.56 10.91 -0.83
N MET A 240 -29.23 11.96 -1.33
CA MET A 240 -30.69 12.03 -1.43
C MET A 240 -31.15 11.86 -2.89
N VAL A 241 -32.43 11.49 -3.08
CA VAL A 241 -33.03 11.53 -4.42
C VAL A 241 -33.12 12.97 -4.92
N LYS A 242 -32.92 13.15 -6.23
CA LYS A 242 -32.74 14.46 -6.87
C LYS A 242 -33.86 15.44 -6.57
N GLU A 243 -35.10 14.96 -6.50
CA GLU A 243 -36.28 15.77 -6.25
C GLU A 243 -36.28 16.41 -4.86
N ILE A 244 -35.76 15.70 -3.85
CA ILE A 244 -35.61 16.22 -2.48
C ILE A 244 -34.46 17.22 -2.43
N GLU A 245 -33.35 16.92 -3.10
CA GLU A 245 -32.21 17.85 -3.17
C GLU A 245 -32.57 19.18 -3.83
N ASP A 246 -33.29 19.13 -4.95
CA ASP A 246 -33.71 20.32 -5.69
C ASP A 246 -34.70 21.17 -4.89
N ALA A 247 -35.46 20.57 -3.96
CA ALA A 247 -36.34 21.30 -3.05
C ALA A 247 -35.56 21.99 -1.93
N LEU A 248 -34.51 21.35 -1.39
CA LEU A 248 -33.67 21.91 -0.32
C LEU A 248 -32.81 23.09 -0.79
N ARG A 249 -32.37 23.09 -2.06
CA ARG A 249 -31.58 24.20 -2.65
C ARG A 249 -32.36 25.51 -2.85
N LYS A 250 -33.69 25.48 -2.69
CA LYS A 250 -34.57 26.64 -2.91
C LYS A 250 -34.95 27.36 -1.61
N VAL A 251 -34.52 26.84 -0.48
CA VAL A 251 -34.68 27.42 0.87
C VAL A 251 -33.42 28.20 1.22
#